data_AF-K4JXM4-F1
#
_entry.id   AF-K4JXM4-F1
#
_cell.length_a   1.000
_cell.length_b   1.000
_cell.length_c   1.000
_cell.angle_alpha   90.00
_cell.angle_beta   90.00
_cell.angle_gamma   90.00
#
_symmetry.space_group_name_H-M   'P 1'
#
loop_
_entity.id
_entity.type
_entity.pdbx_description
1 polymer ?
#
loop_
_entity_poly.entity_id
_entity_poly.type
_entity_poly.pdbx_seq_one_letter_code
_entity_poly.pdbx_strand_id
1 'polypeptide(L)' 'GDDCVAVKSGKIYMGRKYKKPSENISVRQCLMENGHGAVTVGSEMAGGVRNVRIEDCLFRNTDRGLRIKT' A
#
# COMPACT_ATOMS: atom_id res chain seq x y z
N GLY A 1 -10.79 4.56 -11.32
CA GLY A 1 -10.30 3.41 -10.53
C GLY A 1 -10.12 3.84 -9.09
N ASP A 2 -9.41 3.08 -8.27
CA ASP A 2 -9.03 3.49 -6.91
C ASP A 2 -7.50 3.51 -6.80
N ASP A 3 -6.90 2.92 -5.77
CA ASP A 3 -5.45 2.81 -5.61
C ASP A 3 -4.81 1.78 -6.59
N CYS A 4 -3.64 2.09 -7.18
CA CYS A 4 -2.96 1.17 -8.10
C CYS A 4 -2.32 -0.01 -7.36
N VAL A 5 -1.58 0.27 -6.28
CA VAL A 5 -1.04 -0.75 -5.35
C VAL A 5 -1.48 -0.42 -3.94
N ALA A 6 -2.28 -1.29 -3.31
CA ALA A 6 -2.75 -1.11 -1.94
C ALA A 6 -2.17 -2.19 -1.00
N VAL A 7 -1.33 -1.77 -0.05
CA VAL A 7 -0.73 -2.64 0.98
C VAL A 7 -1.62 -2.63 2.23
N LYS A 8 -2.13 -3.81 2.62
CA LYS A 8 -3.06 -3.99 3.74
C LYS A 8 -2.65 -5.18 4.60
N SER A 9 -2.90 -5.10 5.91
CA SER A 9 -2.66 -6.17 6.88
C SER A 9 -3.87 -6.47 7.78
N GLY A 10 -5.07 -6.21 7.25
CA GLY A 10 -6.34 -6.64 7.82
C GLY A 10 -7.00 -5.62 8.74
N LYS A 11 -8.30 -5.82 8.97
CA LYS A 11 -9.11 -5.03 9.91
C LYS A 11 -8.70 -5.33 11.34
N ILE A 12 -9.12 -4.48 12.28
CA ILE A 12 -8.74 -4.56 13.69
C ILE A 12 -8.91 -5.94 14.33
N TYR A 13 -10.00 -6.66 14.03
CA TYR A 13 -10.24 -7.99 14.59
C TYR A 13 -9.27 -9.05 14.02
N MET A 14 -8.85 -8.90 12.77
CA MET A 14 -7.83 -9.76 12.15
C MET A 14 -6.44 -9.44 12.70
N GLY A 15 -6.10 -8.15 12.82
CA GLY A 15 -4.83 -7.72 13.41
C GLY A 15 -4.66 -8.23 14.83
N ARG A 16 -5.73 -8.17 15.65
CA ARG A 16 -5.75 -8.72 17.02
C ARG A 16 -5.58 -10.24 17.06
N LYS A 17 -6.26 -10.97 16.15
CA LYS A 17 -6.25 -12.44 16.13
C LYS A 17 -4.97 -13.03 15.55
N TYR A 18 -4.57 -12.56 14.38
CA TYR A 18 -3.50 -13.18 13.59
C TYR A 18 -2.14 -12.52 13.79
N LYS A 19 -2.11 -11.24 14.20
CA LYS A 19 -0.88 -10.47 14.46
C LYS A 19 0.15 -10.60 13.33
N LYS A 20 -0.33 -10.62 12.09
CA LYS A 20 0.48 -10.88 10.90
C LYS A 20 0.64 -9.58 10.10
N PRO A 21 1.82 -8.96 10.10
CA PRO A 21 2.06 -7.76 9.31
C PRO A 21 2.23 -8.09 7.82
N SER A 22 2.01 -7.07 6.98
CA SER A 22 2.54 -7.07 5.62
C SER A 22 3.95 -6.51 5.67
N GLU A 23 4.93 -7.33 5.28
CA GLU A 23 6.33 -6.97 5.42
C GLU A 23 7.21 -7.46 4.29
N ASN A 24 8.33 -6.76 4.07
CA ASN A 24 9.35 -7.10 3.07
C ASN A 24 8.79 -7.09 1.64
N ILE A 25 8.08 -6.02 1.29
CA ILE A 25 7.44 -5.84 -0.03
C ILE A 25 8.30 -4.90 -0.88
N SER A 26 8.56 -5.29 -2.13
CA SER A 26 9.22 -4.46 -3.13
C SER A 26 8.29 -4.17 -4.30
N VAL A 27 8.11 -2.89 -4.64
CA VAL A 27 7.39 -2.43 -5.82
C VAL A 27 8.40 -1.68 -6.69
N ARG A 28 8.69 -2.17 -7.90
CA ARG A 28 9.72 -1.58 -8.75
C ARG A 28 9.42 -1.69 -10.23
N GLN A 29 9.91 -0.73 -11.02
CA GLN A 29 9.82 -0.74 -12.48
C GLN A 29 8.37 -0.81 -13.00
N CYS A 30 7.43 -0.13 -12.31
CA CYS A 30 6.02 -0.09 -12.69
C CYS A 30 5.63 1.28 -13.25
N LEU A 31 4.79 1.27 -14.28
CA LEU A 31 3.98 2.43 -14.66
C LEU A 31 2.63 2.35 -13.94
N MET A 32 2.33 3.38 -13.15
CA MET A 32 1.02 3.56 -12.52
C MET A 32 0.38 4.77 -13.16
N GLU A 33 -0.52 4.53 -14.13
CA GLU A 33 -0.92 5.54 -15.11
C GLU A 33 -2.14 6.37 -14.71
N ASN A 34 -3.06 5.83 -13.90
CA ASN A 34 -4.22 6.53 -13.36
C ASN A 34 -4.67 5.86 -12.05
N GLY A 35 -5.01 6.65 -11.00
CA GLY A 35 -5.52 6.12 -9.73
C GLY A 35 -5.56 7.14 -8.60
N HIS A 36 -6.38 6.89 -7.57
CA HIS A 36 -6.50 7.74 -6.37
C HIS A 36 -5.22 7.74 -5.50
N GLY A 37 -4.35 6.74 -5.71
CA GLY A 37 -3.02 6.64 -5.12
C GLY A 37 -2.17 5.66 -5.91
N ALA A 38 -0.94 6.02 -6.26
CA ALA A 38 -0.03 5.11 -6.96
C ALA A 38 0.35 3.95 -6.03
N VAL A 39 0.86 4.26 -4.85
CA VAL A 39 1.01 3.28 -3.77
C VAL A 39 0.30 3.76 -2.52
N THR A 40 -0.55 2.91 -1.96
CA THR A 40 -1.26 3.19 -0.72
C THR A 40 -1.00 2.14 0.33
N VAL A 41 -0.96 2.58 1.59
CA VAL A 41 -0.84 1.73 2.76
C VAL A 41 -2.11 1.94 3.59
N GLY A 42 -2.89 0.87 3.78
CA GLY A 42 -4.15 0.88 4.52
C GLY A 42 -5.41 1.10 3.67
N SER A 43 -6.55 1.46 4.27
CA SER A 43 -6.77 1.74 5.69
C SER A 43 -6.73 0.49 6.59
N GLU A 44 -7.00 -0.70 6.06
CA GLU A 44 -6.96 -1.94 6.84
C GLU A 44 -5.52 -2.41 7.09
N MET A 45 -4.83 -1.76 8.03
CA MET A 45 -3.42 -2.00 8.35
C MET A 45 -3.18 -2.44 9.81
N ALA A 46 -4.22 -2.95 10.48
CA ALA A 46 -4.18 -3.25 11.92
C ALA A 46 -3.21 -4.40 12.31
N GLY A 47 -2.80 -5.24 11.36
CA GLY A 47 -1.74 -6.23 11.55
C GLY A 47 -0.33 -5.65 11.51
N GLY A 48 -0.18 -4.36 11.14
CA GLY A 48 1.09 -3.67 10.92
C GLY A 48 1.55 -3.74 9.47
N VAL A 49 2.32 -2.74 9.03
CA VAL A 49 2.98 -2.71 7.72
C VAL A 49 4.40 -2.19 7.94
N ARG A 50 5.43 -2.92 7.46
CA ARG A 50 6.84 -2.56 7.66
C ARG A 50 7.72 -3.01 6.50
N ASN A 51 8.84 -2.33 6.28
CA ASN A 51 9.80 -2.65 5.20
C ASN A 51 9.13 -2.79 3.82
N VAL A 52 8.50 -1.71 3.36
CA VAL A 52 7.95 -1.60 2.00
C VAL A 52 8.85 -0.65 1.22
N ARG A 53 9.44 -1.14 0.13
CA ARG A 53 10.33 -0.37 -0.75
C ARG A 53 9.67 -0.15 -2.09
N ILE A 54 9.62 1.11 -2.53
CA ILE A 54 9.04 1.53 -3.80
C ILE A 54 10.13 2.33 -4.54
N GLU A 55 10.61 1.80 -5.66
CA GLU A 55 11.76 2.36 -6.39
C GLU A 55 11.59 2.22 -7.90
N ASP A 56 12.18 3.12 -8.68
CA ASP A 56 12.15 3.06 -10.15
C ASP A 56 10.75 2.94 -10.76
N CYS A 57 9.75 3.56 -10.15
CA CYS A 57 8.38 3.58 -10.66
C CYS A 57 8.04 4.93 -11.31
N LEU A 58 7.21 4.89 -12.34
CA LEU A 58 6.66 6.07 -12.99
C LEU A 58 5.20 6.23 -12.60
N PHE A 59 4.90 7.29 -11.85
CA PHE A 59 3.52 7.65 -11.50
C PHE A 59 3.06 8.74 -12.45
N ARG A 60 2.05 8.44 -13.28
CA ARG A 60 1.41 9.41 -14.16
C ARG A 60 -0.04 9.58 -13.73
N ASN A 61 -0.54 10.81 -13.77
CA ASN A 61 -1.96 11.16 -13.54
C ASN A 61 -2.62 10.48 -12.32
N THR A 62 -1.85 10.15 -11.28
CA THR A 62 -2.40 9.69 -10.01
C THR A 62 -2.67 10.88 -9.11
N ASP A 63 -3.74 10.83 -8.31
CA ASP A 63 -4.06 11.92 -7.38
C ASP A 63 -2.97 12.11 -6.33
N ARG A 64 -2.31 11.00 -5.96
CA ARG A 64 -1.27 10.92 -4.92
C ARG A 64 -0.22 9.88 -5.32
N GLY A 65 1.06 10.19 -5.14
CA GLY A 65 2.14 9.22 -5.33
C GLY A 65 2.15 8.14 -4.24
N LEU A 66 2.31 8.56 -2.98
CA LEU A 66 2.23 7.70 -1.79
C LEU A 66 1.08 8.18 -0.89
N ARG A 67 0.23 7.27 -0.40
CA ARG A 67 -0.88 7.60 0.52
C ARG A 67 -0.96 6.62 1.68
N ILE A 68 -0.89 7.12 2.91
CA ILE A 68 -1.07 6.32 4.12
C ILE A 68 -2.45 6.61 4.72
N LYS A 69 -3.22 5.56 4.99
CA LYS A 69 -4.57 5.57 5.58
C LYS A 69 -4.57 4.59 6.77
N THR A 70 -5.30 4.88 7.83
CA THR A 70 -5.49 3.96 8.97
C THR A 70 -6.93 3.95 9.44
#